data_AF-A0A8T5EWT6-F1
#
_entry.id   AF-A0A8T5EWT6-F1
#
_cell.length_a   1.000
_cell.length_b   1.000
_cell.length_c   1.000
_cell.angle_alpha   90.00
_cell.angle_beta   90.00
_cell.angle_gamma   90.00
#
_symmetry.space_group_name_H-M   'P 1'
#
loop_
_entity.id
_entity.type
_entity.pdbx_description
1 polymer ?
#
loop_
_entity_poly.entity_id
_entity_poly.type
_entity_poly.pdbx_seq_one_letter_code
_entity_poly.pdbx_strand_id
1 'polypeptide(L)'
;MGLFGRKKKEENFDNLPYLPNDDALPPLPAEPRGGFMGKRVPHAPPLPPMAKQAPRPLPPLPMPKPPHRMDVALRPNLPPARKPHDMPRLEPRLPELREPIHPNFKEPMHDKFIPIEAKEAPKKKPQVFVQLKKYKEIVSTVNKMEGRINDLQNSIDKIKDIRNQEGDLIDSWNNLLSEAKKKMEDVNNKLPDVEEY
;
A
#
# COMPACT_ATOMS: atom_id res chain seq x y z
N MET A 1 46.46 -9.48 -3.58
CA MET A 1 46.18 -8.77 -4.85
C MET A 1 45.48 -9.77 -5.75
N GLY A 2 44.17 -9.78 -5.96
CA GLY A 2 43.27 -8.70 -6.36
C GLY A 2 42.90 -8.97 -7.82
N LEU A 3 41.63 -9.29 -8.12
CA LEU A 3 40.98 -9.18 -9.45
C LEU A 3 39.52 -9.67 -9.37
N PHE A 4 38.65 -8.85 -8.79
CA PHE A 4 37.20 -8.96 -8.99
C PHE A 4 36.81 -8.22 -10.27
N GLY A 5 36.51 -8.96 -11.33
CA GLY A 5 35.90 -8.41 -12.54
C GLY A 5 34.40 -8.19 -12.35
N ARG A 6 33.97 -6.95 -12.08
CA ARG A 6 32.56 -6.56 -12.13
C ARG A 6 32.18 -6.26 -13.59
N LYS A 7 31.35 -7.11 -14.19
CA LYS A 7 30.66 -6.79 -15.45
C LYS A 7 29.55 -5.77 -15.16
N LYS A 8 29.71 -4.54 -15.66
CA LYS A 8 28.60 -3.58 -15.81
C LYS A 8 27.63 -4.14 -16.86
N LYS A 9 26.37 -4.31 -16.49
CA LYS A 9 25.26 -4.43 -17.45
C LYS A 9 24.90 -3.01 -17.86
N GLU A 10 25.07 -2.70 -19.14
CA GLU A 10 24.45 -1.54 -19.76
C GLU A 10 22.93 -1.76 -19.73
N GLU A 11 22.23 -0.85 -19.06
CA GLU A 11 20.78 -0.79 -19.07
C GLU A 11 20.34 -0.29 -20.44
N ASN A 12 19.59 -1.14 -21.14
CA ASN A 12 19.05 -0.90 -22.45
C ASN A 12 17.81 0.00 -22.31
N PHE A 13 18.01 1.32 -22.32
CA PHE A 13 16.96 2.33 -22.16
C PHE A 13 16.06 2.52 -23.40
N ASP A 14 16.30 1.77 -24.48
CA ASP A 14 15.60 1.92 -25.76
C ASP A 14 14.16 1.36 -25.79
N ASN A 15 13.65 0.83 -24.68
CA ASN A 15 12.32 0.20 -24.63
C ASN A 15 11.34 0.88 -23.66
N LEU A 16 11.59 2.14 -23.32
CA LEU A 16 10.61 2.94 -22.59
C LEU A 16 9.56 3.50 -23.56
N PRO A 17 8.26 3.44 -23.19
CA PRO A 17 7.21 4.07 -23.99
C PRO A 17 7.52 5.57 -24.12
N TYR A 18 7.53 6.03 -25.38
CA TYR A 18 7.79 7.42 -25.75
C TYR A 18 6.82 8.33 -24.98
N LEU A 19 7.32 9.07 -23.99
CA LEU A 19 6.54 10.12 -23.34
C LEU A 19 6.31 11.23 -24.38
N PRO A 20 5.07 11.75 -24.52
CA PRO A 20 4.81 12.89 -25.39
C PRO A 20 5.72 14.05 -24.98
N ASN A 21 6.49 14.59 -25.93
CA ASN A 21 7.37 15.73 -25.70
C ASN A 21 6.57 16.89 -25.05
N ASP A 22 7.09 17.43 -23.94
CA ASP A 22 6.51 18.53 -23.15
C ASP A 22 6.41 19.89 -23.90
N ASP A 23 6.70 19.92 -25.20
CA ASP A 23 6.63 21.10 -26.06
C ASP A 23 5.20 21.60 -26.34
N ALA A 24 4.18 20.92 -25.82
CA ALA A 24 2.77 21.33 -25.94
C ALA A 24 2.26 22.12 -24.72
N LEU A 25 3.12 22.52 -23.78
CA LEU A 25 2.72 23.39 -22.69
C LEU A 25 2.66 24.85 -23.15
N PRO A 26 1.55 25.56 -22.93
CA PRO A 26 1.46 26.97 -23.27
C PRO A 26 2.53 27.75 -22.49
N PRO A 27 3.19 28.75 -23.12
CA PRO A 27 4.22 29.53 -22.46
C PRO A 27 3.62 30.22 -21.22
N LEU A 28 4.21 29.93 -20.06
CA LEU A 28 3.84 30.61 -18.82
C LEU A 28 4.11 32.11 -18.98
N PRO A 29 3.23 32.98 -18.45
CA PRO A 29 3.42 34.42 -18.51
C PRO A 29 4.77 34.78 -17.86
N ALA A 30 5.62 35.48 -18.62
CA ALA A 30 6.93 35.89 -18.17
C ALA A 30 6.80 36.76 -16.91
N GLU A 31 7.35 36.29 -15.79
CA GLU A 31 7.44 37.12 -14.60
C GLU A 31 8.34 38.33 -14.89
N PRO A 32 7.92 39.55 -14.53
CA PRO A 32 8.75 40.73 -14.70
C PRO A 32 9.95 40.61 -13.76
N ARG A 33 11.12 40.31 -14.33
CA ARG A 33 12.43 40.60 -13.72
C ARG A 33 12.61 42.12 -13.64
N GLY A 34 11.89 42.74 -12.72
CA GLY A 34 12.01 44.14 -12.37
C GLY A 34 12.97 44.30 -11.20
N GLY A 35 14.20 44.72 -11.49
CA GLY A 35 15.11 45.22 -10.47
C GLY A 35 14.50 46.43 -9.77
N PHE A 36 14.08 46.25 -8.52
CA PHE A 36 13.52 47.32 -7.69
C PHE A 36 14.65 48.13 -7.04
N MET A 37 15.28 49.00 -7.83
CA MET A 37 15.98 50.15 -7.27
C MET A 37 14.98 51.28 -6.97
N GLY A 38 14.73 51.50 -5.68
CA GLY A 38 14.70 52.84 -5.09
C GLY A 38 13.67 53.86 -5.59
N LYS A 39 12.48 53.47 -6.07
CA LYS A 39 11.41 54.44 -6.34
C LYS A 39 10.42 54.49 -5.17
N ARG A 40 10.34 55.67 -4.54
CA ARG A 40 9.36 56.02 -3.51
C ARG A 40 7.96 55.63 -3.97
N VAL A 41 7.31 54.77 -3.21
CA VAL A 41 5.94 54.32 -3.46
C VAL A 41 5.02 55.55 -3.38
N PRO A 42 4.18 55.82 -4.39
CA PRO A 42 3.18 56.87 -4.27
C PRO A 42 2.22 56.52 -3.13
N HIS A 43 1.95 57.51 -2.27
CA HIS A 43 1.12 57.37 -1.09
C HIS A 43 -0.29 56.94 -1.53
N ALA A 44 -0.68 55.72 -1.17
CA ALA A 44 -1.99 55.18 -1.51
C ALA A 44 -3.09 56.00 -0.80
N PRO A 45 -4.21 56.29 -1.47
CA PRO A 45 -5.31 57.02 -0.86
C PRO A 45 -5.86 56.27 0.36
N PRO A 46 -6.30 56.98 1.41
CA PRO A 46 -6.82 56.36 2.63
C PRO A 46 -8.04 55.50 2.29
N LEU A 47 -8.02 54.26 2.78
CA LEU A 47 -9.12 53.31 2.58
C LEU A 47 -10.42 53.87 3.19
N PRO A 48 -11.56 53.69 2.52
CA PRO A 48 -12.84 54.13 3.05
C PRO A 48 -13.14 53.42 4.38
N PRO A 49 -13.83 54.09 5.32
CA PRO A 49 -14.16 53.50 6.61
C PRO A 49 -15.05 52.27 6.40
N MET A 50 -14.57 51.10 6.81
CA MET A 50 -15.37 49.89 6.78
C MET A 50 -16.56 50.06 7.74
N ALA A 51 -17.76 50.14 7.17
CA ALA A 51 -18.99 50.10 7.94
C ALA A 51 -19.01 48.78 8.73
N LYS A 52 -19.01 48.89 10.07
CA LYS A 52 -19.16 47.76 10.99
C LYS A 52 -20.53 47.12 10.76
N GLN A 53 -20.60 46.18 9.83
CA GLN A 53 -21.78 45.35 9.67
C GLN A 53 -21.90 44.47 10.90
N ALA A 54 -22.98 44.66 11.65
CA ALA A 54 -23.34 43.77 12.74
C ALA A 54 -23.40 42.32 12.24
N PRO A 55 -22.94 41.34 13.04
CA PRO A 55 -22.92 39.94 12.63
C PRO A 55 -24.34 39.50 12.27
N ARG A 56 -24.55 39.15 11.00
CA ARG A 56 -25.82 38.57 10.57
C ARG A 56 -25.99 37.21 11.25
N PRO A 57 -27.15 36.91 11.85
CA PRO A 57 -27.42 35.60 12.39
C PRO A 57 -27.36 34.58 11.25
N LEU A 58 -26.49 33.58 11.40
CA LEU A 58 -26.33 32.51 10.43
C LEU A 58 -27.63 31.69 10.36
N PRO A 59 -28.07 31.27 9.16
CA PRO A 59 -29.23 30.39 9.04
C PRO A 59 -28.96 29.05 9.74
N PRO A 60 -29.97 28.46 10.40
CA PRO A 60 -29.82 27.19 11.10
C PRO A 60 -29.44 26.09 10.11
N LEU A 61 -28.34 25.40 10.40
CA LEU A 61 -27.89 24.24 9.65
C LEU A 61 -28.90 23.09 9.81
N PRO A 62 -29.27 22.38 8.73
CA PRO A 62 -30.17 21.25 8.82
C PRO A 62 -29.50 20.13 9.63
N MET A 63 -30.04 19.86 10.82
CA MET A 63 -29.57 18.75 11.63
C MET A 63 -29.88 17.42 10.93
N PRO A 64 -28.90 16.49 10.81
CA PRO A 64 -29.15 15.17 10.29
C PRO A 64 -30.14 14.45 11.21
N LYS A 65 -31.23 13.96 10.62
CA LYS A 65 -32.23 13.16 11.35
C LYS A 65 -31.54 11.94 11.96
N PRO A 66 -31.79 11.62 13.24
CA PRO A 66 -31.24 10.42 13.85
C PRO A 66 -31.74 9.19 13.06
N PRO A 67 -30.85 8.23 12.76
CA PRO A 67 -31.24 7.05 12.03
C PRO A 67 -32.34 6.32 12.78
N HIS A 68 -33.40 5.94 12.05
CA HIS A 68 -34.42 5.04 12.58
C HIS A 68 -33.74 3.83 13.20
N ARG A 69 -33.99 3.63 14.50
CA ARG A 69 -33.72 2.37 15.20
C ARG A 69 -34.39 1.28 14.38
N MET A 70 -33.61 0.54 13.61
CA MET A 70 -34.03 -0.80 13.22
C MET A 70 -33.98 -1.63 14.49
N ASP A 71 -35.11 -2.23 14.83
CA ASP A 71 -35.23 -3.19 15.91
C ASP A 71 -34.14 -4.24 15.74
N VAL A 72 -33.25 -4.28 16.72
CA VAL A 72 -32.14 -5.24 16.81
C VAL A 72 -32.77 -6.61 16.99
N ALA A 73 -32.83 -7.35 15.89
CA ALA A 73 -33.07 -8.78 15.94
C ALA A 73 -32.06 -9.42 16.90
N LEU A 74 -32.59 -10.24 17.80
CA LEU A 74 -31.88 -10.99 18.83
C LEU A 74 -30.53 -11.52 18.33
N ARG A 75 -29.44 -11.04 18.94
CA ARG A 75 -28.11 -11.63 18.77
C ARG A 75 -28.17 -13.11 19.18
N PRO A 76 -27.63 -14.04 18.36
CA PRO A 76 -27.38 -15.39 18.82
C PRO A 76 -26.40 -15.36 20.00
N ASN A 77 -26.73 -16.09 21.07
CA ASN A 77 -25.91 -16.28 22.26
C ASN A 77 -24.49 -16.71 21.85
N LEU A 78 -23.51 -15.81 22.04
CA LEU A 78 -22.09 -16.15 21.96
C LEU A 78 -21.66 -16.77 23.31
N PRO A 79 -20.96 -17.91 23.31
CA PRO A 79 -20.50 -18.54 24.53
C PRO A 79 -19.45 -17.67 25.25
N PRO A 80 -19.37 -17.75 26.59
CA PRO A 80 -18.48 -16.92 27.40
C PRO A 80 -17.01 -17.16 27.05
N ALA A 81 -16.24 -16.05 27.04
CA ALA A 81 -14.83 -16.02 26.73
C ALA A 81 -14.03 -17.02 27.60
N ARG A 82 -13.33 -17.95 26.94
CA ARG A 82 -12.42 -18.89 27.59
C ARG A 82 -11.15 -18.15 28.05
N LYS A 83 -10.67 -18.48 29.25
CA LYS A 83 -9.47 -17.93 29.89
C LYS A 83 -8.21 -18.21 29.03
N PRO A 84 -7.19 -17.34 29.05
CA PRO A 84 -6.05 -17.35 28.12
C PRO A 84 -4.97 -18.41 28.40
N HIS A 85 -5.31 -19.58 28.97
CA HIS A 85 -4.32 -20.59 29.36
C HIS A 85 -4.50 -21.99 28.78
N ASP A 86 -5.48 -22.21 27.91
CA ASP A 86 -5.63 -23.45 27.13
C ASP A 86 -5.73 -23.14 25.63
N MET A 87 -4.68 -22.52 25.07
CA MET A 87 -4.50 -22.49 23.63
C MET A 87 -3.76 -23.76 23.22
N PRO A 88 -4.40 -24.74 22.56
CA PRO A 88 -3.67 -25.82 21.93
C PRO A 88 -2.74 -25.18 20.90
N ARG A 89 -1.44 -25.51 20.99
CA ARG A 89 -0.43 -25.14 20.00
C ARG A 89 -0.94 -25.54 18.63
N LEU A 90 -1.42 -24.56 17.86
CA LEU A 90 -1.74 -24.73 16.45
C LEU A 90 -0.41 -24.86 15.70
N GLU A 91 0.15 -26.07 15.71
CA GLU A 91 1.02 -26.45 14.61
C GLU A 91 0.19 -26.33 13.31
N PRO A 92 0.70 -25.61 12.30
CA PRO A 92 0.06 -25.60 11.01
C PRO A 92 0.14 -27.02 10.45
N ARG A 93 -0.92 -27.80 10.62
CA ARG A 93 -1.19 -28.96 9.76
C ARG A 93 -1.39 -28.39 8.36
N LEU A 94 -0.29 -28.38 7.60
CA LEU A 94 -0.33 -28.39 6.14
C LEU A 94 -1.45 -29.35 5.71
N PRO A 95 -2.31 -28.97 4.76
CA PRO A 95 -3.15 -29.94 4.08
C PRO A 95 -2.21 -31.02 3.55
N GLU A 96 -2.34 -32.24 4.06
CA GLU A 96 -1.75 -33.40 3.42
C GLU A 96 -2.11 -33.30 1.94
N LEU A 97 -1.09 -33.24 1.09
CA LEU A 97 -1.27 -33.39 -0.34
C LEU A 97 -2.14 -34.62 -0.52
N ARG A 98 -3.37 -34.41 -0.98
CA ARG A 98 -4.20 -35.49 -1.48
C ARG A 98 -3.33 -36.29 -2.44
N GLU A 99 -3.05 -37.52 -2.06
CA GLU A 99 -2.47 -38.50 -2.95
C GLU A 99 -3.24 -38.48 -4.27
N PRO A 100 -2.56 -38.54 -5.41
CA PRO A 100 -3.23 -38.58 -6.69
C PRO A 100 -4.18 -39.79 -6.70
N ILE A 101 -5.45 -39.50 -6.94
CA ILE A 101 -6.52 -40.47 -7.17
C ILE A 101 -6.01 -41.46 -8.23
N HIS A 102 -5.63 -42.66 -7.78
CA HIS A 102 -5.33 -43.76 -8.67
C HIS A 102 -6.63 -44.13 -9.40
N PRO A 103 -6.66 -44.13 -10.74
CA PRO A 103 -7.79 -44.71 -11.45
C PRO A 103 -7.86 -46.20 -11.11
N ASN A 104 -9.01 -46.59 -10.57
CA ASN A 104 -9.46 -47.95 -10.30
C ASN A 104 -9.32 -48.80 -11.58
N PHE A 105 -8.17 -49.47 -11.72
CA PHE A 105 -7.94 -50.46 -12.78
C PHE A 105 -8.37 -51.80 -12.22
N LYS A 106 -9.52 -52.29 -12.69
CA LYS A 106 -10.00 -53.64 -12.41
C LYS A 106 -8.91 -54.63 -12.83
N GLU A 107 -8.45 -55.44 -11.87
CA GLU A 107 -7.68 -56.64 -12.12
C GLU A 107 -8.48 -57.61 -13.02
N PRO A 108 -7.86 -58.17 -14.06
CA PRO A 108 -8.04 -59.56 -14.39
C PRO A 108 -6.86 -60.36 -13.83
N MET A 109 -7.18 -61.35 -13.01
CA MET A 109 -6.26 -62.37 -12.54
C MET A 109 -5.68 -63.21 -13.69
N HIS A 110 -4.49 -63.75 -13.42
CA HIS A 110 -3.72 -64.78 -14.13
C HIS A 110 -2.96 -64.24 -15.37
N ASP A 111 -1.68 -64.53 -15.58
CA ASP A 111 -1.03 -65.81 -15.36
C ASP A 111 0.50 -65.67 -15.19
N LYS A 112 1.08 -66.69 -14.56
CA LYS A 112 2.51 -66.86 -14.23
C LYS A 112 3.41 -66.66 -15.46
N PHE A 113 4.39 -65.74 -15.42
CA PHE A 113 5.58 -65.84 -16.28
C PHE A 113 6.85 -65.27 -15.61
N ILE A 114 7.71 -66.21 -15.18
CA ILE A 114 9.18 -66.29 -15.23
C ILE A 114 10.01 -65.01 -14.93
N PRO A 115 10.97 -65.06 -13.96
CA PRO A 115 12.01 -64.05 -13.84
C PRO A 115 13.04 -64.23 -14.96
N ILE A 116 13.09 -63.27 -15.89
CA ILE A 116 14.19 -63.15 -16.86
C ILE A 116 14.99 -61.91 -16.47
N GLU A 117 16.23 -62.14 -16.06
CA GLU A 117 17.29 -61.14 -15.98
C GLU A 117 17.42 -60.43 -17.33
N ALA A 118 16.83 -59.24 -17.44
CA ALA A 118 16.97 -58.38 -18.61
C ALA A 118 17.81 -57.16 -18.24
N LYS A 119 19.04 -57.16 -18.76
CA LYS A 119 20.00 -56.07 -18.84
C LYS A 119 19.32 -54.68 -18.86
N GLU A 120 19.76 -53.80 -17.97
CA GLU A 120 19.37 -52.40 -17.92
C GLU A 120 19.67 -51.69 -19.25
N ALA A 121 18.65 -51.56 -20.09
CA ALA A 121 18.66 -50.59 -21.18
C ALA A 121 18.54 -49.18 -20.57
N PRO A 122 19.25 -48.17 -21.11
CA PRO A 122 19.17 -46.80 -20.61
C PRO A 122 17.72 -46.33 -20.72
N LYS A 123 17.08 -46.12 -19.56
CA LYS A 123 15.73 -45.58 -19.44
C LYS A 123 15.69 -44.23 -20.16
N LYS A 124 15.22 -44.23 -21.40
CA LYS A 124 14.98 -43.02 -22.18
C LYS A 124 14.05 -42.15 -21.35
N LYS A 125 14.53 -40.97 -20.95
CA LYS A 125 13.73 -40.01 -20.19
C LYS A 125 12.44 -39.77 -20.97
N PRO A 126 11.25 -39.85 -20.34
CA PRO A 126 9.99 -39.68 -21.04
C PRO A 126 9.97 -38.31 -21.70
N GLN A 127 9.90 -38.29 -23.03
CA GLN A 127 9.82 -37.07 -23.81
C GLN A 127 8.37 -36.58 -23.77
N VAL A 128 8.11 -35.61 -22.88
CA VAL A 128 6.79 -35.02 -22.71
C VAL A 128 6.56 -34.01 -23.83
N PHE A 129 5.70 -34.36 -24.79
CA PHE A 129 5.26 -33.45 -25.84
C PHE A 129 4.11 -32.58 -25.31
N VAL A 130 4.40 -31.31 -25.04
CA VAL A 130 3.36 -30.34 -24.71
C VAL A 130 2.72 -29.84 -25.99
N GLN A 131 1.39 -29.96 -26.08
CA GLN A 131 0.63 -29.42 -27.20
C GLN A 131 0.80 -27.90 -27.24
N LEU A 132 1.22 -27.35 -28.39
CA LEU A 132 1.47 -25.91 -28.57
C LEU A 132 0.29 -25.02 -28.14
N LYS A 133 -0.95 -25.49 -28.28
CA LYS A 133 -2.16 -24.80 -27.80
C LYS A 133 -2.14 -24.64 -26.27
N LYS A 134 -1.88 -25.72 -25.53
CA LYS A 134 -1.79 -25.70 -24.06
C LYS A 134 -0.63 -24.84 -23.57
N TYR A 135 0.50 -24.83 -24.29
CA TYR A 135 1.61 -23.95 -23.98
C TYR A 135 1.20 -22.46 -24.07
N LYS A 136 0.49 -22.06 -25.14
CA LYS A 136 0.01 -20.68 -25.29
C LYS A 136 -0.96 -20.26 -24.16
N GLU A 137 -1.83 -21.17 -23.72
CA GLU A 137 -2.74 -20.93 -22.60
C GLU A 137 -1.98 -20.74 -21.27
N ILE A 138 -0.98 -21.58 -21.01
CA ILE A 138 -0.12 -21.46 -19.82
C ILE A 138 0.61 -20.12 -19.84
N VAL A 139 1.26 -19.76 -20.95
CA VAL A 139 1.97 -18.48 -21.08
C VAL A 139 1.03 -17.30 -20.90
N SER A 140 -0.17 -17.34 -21.49
CA SER A 140 -1.19 -16.30 -21.30
C SER A 140 -1.59 -16.15 -19.82
N THR A 141 -1.72 -17.27 -19.11
CA THR A 141 -2.04 -17.28 -17.69
C THR A 141 -0.90 -16.72 -16.85
N VAL A 142 0.35 -17.09 -17.16
CA VAL A 142 1.55 -16.54 -16.49
C VAL A 142 1.62 -15.03 -16.70
N ASN A 143 1.45 -14.54 -17.92
CA ASN A 143 1.48 -13.09 -18.20
C ASN A 143 0.38 -12.32 -17.43
N LYS A 144 -0.81 -12.93 -17.28
CA LYS A 144 -1.88 -12.34 -16.44
C LYS A 144 -1.51 -12.31 -14.96
N MET A 145 -0.83 -13.36 -14.46
CA MET A 145 -0.34 -13.40 -13.10
C MET A 145 0.76 -12.36 -12.88
N GLU A 146 1.71 -12.22 -13.80
CA GLU A 146 2.76 -11.20 -13.77
C GLU A 146 2.16 -9.79 -13.75
N GLY A 147 1.16 -9.53 -14.60
CA GLY A 147 0.42 -8.26 -14.59
C GLY A 147 -0.21 -7.95 -13.23
N ARG A 148 -0.92 -8.93 -12.64
CA ARG A 148 -1.51 -8.79 -11.30
C ARG A 148 -0.46 -8.60 -10.20
N ILE A 149 0.69 -9.27 -10.29
CA ILE A 149 1.80 -9.10 -9.34
C ILE A 149 2.31 -7.66 -9.41
N ASN A 150 2.48 -7.10 -10.60
CA ASN A 150 2.91 -5.71 -10.77
C ASN A 150 1.88 -4.72 -10.22
N ASP A 151 0.59 -4.95 -10.46
CA ASP A 151 -0.49 -4.10 -9.91
C ASP A 151 -0.52 -4.12 -8.38
N LEU A 152 -0.33 -5.30 -7.78
CA LEU A 152 -0.23 -5.47 -6.33
C LEU A 152 1.02 -4.80 -5.77
N GLN A 153 2.16 -4.93 -6.46
CA GLN A 153 3.40 -4.27 -6.07
C GLN A 153 3.25 -2.75 -6.07
N ASN A 154 2.66 -2.18 -7.12
CA ASN A 154 2.36 -0.75 -7.20
C ASN A 154 1.41 -0.30 -6.08
N SER A 155 0.43 -1.12 -5.72
CA SER A 155 -0.49 -0.84 -4.61
C SER A 155 0.22 -0.85 -3.26
N ILE A 156 1.14 -1.81 -3.04
CA ILE A 156 1.97 -1.87 -1.83
C ILE A 156 2.85 -0.64 -1.71
N ASP A 157 3.46 -0.19 -2.81
CA ASP A 157 4.37 0.95 -2.78
C ASP A 157 3.60 2.25 -2.47
N LYS A 158 2.38 2.43 -3.02
CA LYS A 158 1.48 3.52 -2.60
C LYS A 158 1.13 3.48 -1.11
N ILE A 159 0.91 2.29 -0.53
CA ILE A 159 0.62 2.15 0.90
C ILE A 159 1.85 2.54 1.74
N LYS A 160 3.06 2.19 1.29
CA LYS A 160 4.29 2.62 1.98
C LYS A 160 4.45 4.14 1.94
N ASP A 161 4.18 4.77 0.81
CA ASP A 161 4.25 6.23 0.68
C ASP A 161 3.28 6.92 1.63
N ILE A 162 2.03 6.44 1.71
CA ILE A 162 1.03 6.95 2.66
C ILE A 162 1.53 6.79 4.11
N ARG A 163 2.06 5.61 4.47
CA ARG A 163 2.61 5.37 5.81
C ARG A 163 3.76 6.35 6.13
N ASN A 164 4.62 6.65 5.17
CA ASN A 164 5.71 7.60 5.37
C ASN A 164 5.16 9.02 5.62
N GLN A 165 4.18 9.46 4.82
CA GLN A 165 3.50 10.74 5.02
C GLN A 165 2.80 10.84 6.37
N GLU A 166 2.14 9.77 6.83
CA GLU A 166 1.55 9.68 8.16
C GLU A 166 2.62 9.80 9.25
N GLY A 167 3.78 9.17 9.07
CA GLY A 167 4.94 9.32 9.96
C GLY A 167 5.39 10.77 10.08
N ASP A 168 5.60 11.45 8.95
CA ASP A 168 6.01 12.86 8.92
C ASP A 168 4.98 13.78 9.61
N LEU A 169 3.68 13.50 9.44
CA LEU A 169 2.61 14.23 10.12
C LEU A 169 2.64 14.02 11.63
N ILE A 170 2.81 12.79 12.09
CA ILE A 170 2.93 12.47 13.52
C ILE A 170 4.12 13.20 14.14
N ASP A 171 5.27 13.20 13.46
CA ASP A 171 6.47 13.91 13.92
C ASP A 171 6.24 15.42 13.98
N SER A 172 5.53 16.00 13.00
CA SER A 172 5.15 17.41 13.03
C SER A 172 4.25 17.75 14.22
N TRP A 173 3.28 16.88 14.56
CA TRP A 173 2.39 17.08 15.70
C TRP A 173 3.13 16.93 17.03
N ASN A 174 4.07 15.99 17.12
CA ASN A 174 4.92 15.82 18.31
C ASN A 174 5.80 17.06 18.54
N ASN A 175 6.34 17.64 17.47
CA ASN A 175 7.11 18.88 17.54
C ASN A 175 6.25 20.05 18.03
N LEU A 176 5.05 20.23 17.48
CA LEU A 176 4.10 21.26 17.93
C LEU A 176 3.69 21.06 19.39
N LEU A 177 3.45 19.82 19.81
CA LEU A 177 3.11 19.51 21.20
C LEU A 177 4.27 19.82 22.15
N SER A 178 5.50 19.51 21.74
CA SER A 178 6.71 19.84 22.50
C SER A 178 6.87 21.36 22.65
N GLU A 179 6.69 22.12 21.57
CA GLU A 179 6.75 23.59 21.60
C GLU A 179 5.65 24.18 22.50
N ALA A 180 4.43 23.68 22.40
CA ALA A 180 3.32 24.12 23.25
C ALA A 180 3.58 23.82 24.74
N LYS A 181 4.10 22.63 25.06
CA LYS A 181 4.51 22.27 26.43
C LYS A 181 5.59 23.21 26.95
N LYS A 182 6.62 23.47 26.15
CA LYS A 182 7.70 24.40 26.50
C LYS A 182 7.17 25.81 26.78
N LYS A 183 6.29 26.33 25.92
CA LYS A 183 5.65 27.65 26.13
C LYS A 183 4.79 27.68 27.39
N MET A 184 4.07 26.59 27.68
CA MET A 184 3.26 26.48 28.89
C MET A 184 4.13 26.46 30.15
N GLU A 185 5.24 25.74 30.12
CA GLU A 185 6.25 25.73 31.20
C GLU A 185 6.87 27.12 31.39
N ASP A 186 7.23 27.81 30.30
CA ASP A 186 7.72 29.20 30.34
C ASP A 186 6.72 30.17 30.96
N VAL A 187 5.41 29.98 30.71
CA VAL A 187 4.33 30.77 31.34
C VAL A 187 4.20 30.40 32.81
N ASN A 188 4.19 29.12 33.14
CA ASN A 188 4.09 28.64 34.52
C ASN A 188 5.23 29.17 35.39
N ASN A 189 6.46 29.18 34.87
CA ASN A 189 7.64 29.71 35.56
C ASN A 189 7.63 31.24 35.73
N LYS A 190 6.82 31.96 34.96
CA LYS A 190 6.68 33.43 35.05
C LYS A 190 5.54 33.87 35.96
N LEU A 191 4.62 32.97 36.29
CA LEU A 191 3.53 33.26 37.20
C LEU A 191 4.07 33.16 38.64
N PRO A 192 3.84 34.16 39.50
CA PRO A 192 4.17 34.05 40.92
C PRO A 192 3.30 32.95 41.57
N ASP A 193 3.90 32.17 42.48
CA ASP A 193 3.14 31.22 43.29
C ASP A 193 2.10 31.99 44.11
N VAL A 194 0.82 31.71 43.85
CA VAL A 194 -0.33 32.43 44.43
C VAL A 194 -0.55 32.04 45.91
N GLU A 195 0.31 31.22 46.50
CA GLU A 195 0.12 30.66 47.85
C GLU A 195 0.64 31.54 49.01
N GLU A 196 1.21 32.74 48.75
CA GLU A 196 1.72 33.63 49.82
C GLU A 196 0.85 34.89 50.11
N TYR A 197 -0.47 34.86 49.82
CA TYR A 197 -1.40 35.92 50.23
C TYR A 197 -2.57 35.44 51.09
#